data_AF-A0A137QS29-F1
#
_entry.id   AF-A0A137QS29-F1
#
_cell.length_a   1.000
_cell.length_b   1.000
_cell.length_c   1.000
_cell.angle_alpha   90.00
_cell.angle_beta   90.00
_cell.angle_gamma   90.00
#
_symmetry.space_group_name_H-M   'P 1'
#
loop_
_entity.id
_entity.type
_entity.pdbx_description
1 polymer ?
#
loop_
_entity_poly.entity_id
_entity_poly.type
_entity_poly.pdbx_seq_one_letter_code
_entity_poly.pdbx_strand_id
1 'polypeptide(L)'
;MSTTAFNTLATFQVPTPCRILPSSCCLDKDLVILISRLGSLDRISLWNTTQGTKIWEVEVGEDADSAYIVDLAWSPDGQSVAVLYDPLNVSIHSIQDGKKILALSVGNKYLLQTRRQPRPSGIWWLRSERSVSHTAIPDIFKRNELIVRNDFHGLPYSDLDSDRLFSFNP
;
A
#
# COMPACT_ATOMS: atom_id res chain seq x y z
N MET A 1 0.00 -46.32 -7.77
CA MET A 1 0.99 -45.24 -7.61
C MET A 1 0.24 -43.93 -7.69
N SER A 2 0.27 -43.12 -6.63
CA SER A 2 -0.47 -41.86 -6.55
C SER A 2 0.28 -40.80 -7.35
N THR A 3 -0.22 -40.46 -8.54
CA THR A 3 0.32 -39.36 -9.34
C THR A 3 -0.32 -38.07 -8.84
N THR A 4 0.40 -37.31 -8.04
CA THR A 4 -0.07 -35.99 -7.60
C THR A 4 -0.11 -35.03 -8.79
N ALA A 5 -1.19 -34.27 -8.93
CA ALA A 5 -1.34 -33.25 -9.98
C ALA A 5 -0.36 -32.06 -9.83
N PHE A 6 0.36 -32.02 -8.70
CA PHE A 6 1.31 -30.96 -8.37
C PHE A 6 2.73 -31.49 -8.45
N ASN A 7 3.61 -30.68 -9.05
CA ASN A 7 5.04 -30.92 -9.07
C ASN A 7 5.72 -30.11 -7.96
N THR A 8 6.58 -30.74 -7.18
CA THR A 8 7.36 -30.07 -6.13
C THR A 8 8.57 -29.42 -6.78
N LEU A 9 8.63 -28.09 -6.78
CA LEU A 9 9.75 -27.34 -7.34
C LEU A 9 10.95 -27.28 -6.40
N ALA A 10 10.70 -27.07 -5.10
CA ALA A 10 11.74 -26.98 -4.08
C ALA A 10 11.24 -27.50 -2.73
N THR A 11 12.18 -28.00 -1.92
CA THR A 11 11.98 -28.29 -0.50
C THR A 11 13.21 -27.80 0.25
N PHE A 12 13.02 -26.87 1.17
CA PHE A 12 14.10 -26.31 1.96
C PHE A 12 13.70 -26.24 3.43
N GLN A 13 14.69 -26.33 4.31
CA GLN A 13 14.49 -26.23 5.75
C GLN A 13 14.76 -24.79 6.19
N VAL A 14 13.89 -24.25 7.02
CA VAL A 14 14.06 -22.92 7.61
C VAL A 14 14.74 -23.09 8.96
N PRO A 15 15.85 -22.36 9.25
CA PRO A 15 16.65 -22.59 10.45
C PRO A 15 15.96 -22.15 11.74
N THR A 16 15.00 -21.24 11.66
CA THR A 16 14.27 -20.68 12.80
C THR A 16 12.77 -20.94 12.63
N PRO A 17 12.04 -21.16 13.75
CA PRO A 17 10.58 -21.21 13.70
C PRO A 17 10.04 -19.91 13.10
N CYS A 18 9.31 -20.05 12.01
CA CYS A 18 8.73 -18.93 11.28
C CYS A 18 7.24 -19.12 11.08
N ARG A 19 6.52 -18.01 10.97
CA ARG A 19 5.12 -17.96 10.54
C ARG A 19 5.02 -17.28 9.18
N ILE A 20 3.96 -17.62 8.46
CA ILE A 20 3.55 -16.96 7.23
C ILE A 20 2.20 -16.27 7.44
N LEU A 21 2.00 -15.17 6.73
CA LEU A 21 0.74 -14.47 6.66
C LEU A 21 0.08 -14.76 5.31
N PRO A 22 -1.24 -14.57 5.16
CA PRO A 22 -1.91 -14.70 3.86
C PRO A 22 -1.28 -13.82 2.76
N SER A 23 -0.69 -12.69 3.16
CA SER A 23 0.01 -11.72 2.31
C SER A 23 1.51 -12.00 2.12
N SER A 24 2.05 -13.11 2.66
CA SER A 24 3.48 -13.43 2.58
C SER A 24 3.98 -13.74 1.18
N CYS A 25 3.14 -14.24 0.27
CA CYS A 25 3.56 -14.57 -1.09
C CYS A 25 3.48 -13.32 -1.98
N CYS A 26 4.54 -13.05 -2.72
CA CYS A 26 4.50 -12.03 -3.77
C CYS A 26 3.60 -12.52 -4.92
N LEU A 27 2.75 -11.63 -5.44
CA LEU A 27 1.80 -11.99 -6.49
C LEU A 27 2.43 -12.10 -7.89
N ASP A 28 3.56 -11.44 -8.10
CA ASP A 28 4.20 -11.32 -9.42
C ASP A 28 5.53 -12.09 -9.53
N LYS A 29 6.17 -12.38 -8.39
CA LYS A 29 7.51 -12.99 -8.34
C LYS A 29 7.49 -14.24 -7.48
N ASP A 30 8.44 -15.15 -7.74
CA ASP A 30 8.71 -16.36 -6.95
C ASP A 30 9.36 -16.03 -5.59
N LEU A 31 8.71 -15.15 -4.82
CA LEU A 31 9.20 -14.60 -3.58
C LEU A 31 8.19 -14.81 -2.46
N VAL A 32 8.72 -15.15 -1.29
CA VAL A 32 7.92 -15.28 -0.07
C VAL A 32 8.62 -14.58 1.10
N ILE A 33 7.84 -13.90 1.94
CA ILE A 33 8.30 -13.34 3.20
C ILE A 33 7.93 -14.29 4.35
N LEU A 34 8.95 -14.71 5.08
CA LEU A 34 8.79 -15.47 6.32
C LEU A 34 9.07 -14.56 7.51
N ILE A 35 8.24 -14.68 8.55
CA ILE A 35 8.37 -13.91 9.77
C ILE A 35 8.88 -14.83 10.87
N SER A 36 10.06 -14.54 11.41
CA SER A 36 10.60 -15.22 12.57
C SER A 36 10.56 -14.29 13.79
N ARG A 37 10.60 -14.85 14.99
CA ARG A 37 10.68 -14.08 16.23
C ARG A 37 11.92 -14.48 16.99
N LEU A 38 12.77 -13.51 17.31
CA LEU A 38 13.96 -13.71 18.14
C LEU A 38 13.92 -12.73 19.31
N GLY A 39 13.70 -13.26 20.52
CA GLY A 39 13.48 -12.43 21.69
C GLY A 39 12.13 -11.70 21.63
N SER A 40 12.14 -10.38 21.79
CA SER A 40 10.95 -9.51 21.73
C SER A 40 10.67 -8.93 20.35
N LEU A 41 11.59 -9.07 19.40
CA LEU A 41 11.49 -8.45 18.08
C LEU A 41 11.16 -9.48 16.99
N ASP A 42 10.31 -9.06 16.07
CA ASP A 42 10.06 -9.79 14.83
C ASP A 42 11.18 -9.50 13.82
N ARG A 43 11.50 -10.51 13.02
CA ARG A 43 12.36 -10.39 11.86
C ARG A 43 11.58 -10.79 10.63
N ILE A 44 11.85 -10.12 9.52
CA ILE A 44 11.36 -10.51 8.21
C ILE A 44 12.53 -11.05 7.39
N SER A 45 12.27 -12.15 6.69
CA SER A 45 13.22 -12.73 5.75
C SER A 45 12.55 -12.93 4.40
N LEU A 46 13.26 -12.57 3.34
CA LEU A 46 12.81 -12.76 1.97
C LEU A 46 13.47 -14.00 1.40
N TRP A 47 12.67 -14.85 0.76
CA TRP A 47 13.11 -16.12 0.20
C TRP A 47 12.70 -16.24 -1.26
N ASN A 48 13.57 -16.83 -2.07
CA ASN A 48 13.24 -17.29 -3.41
C ASN A 48 12.58 -18.67 -3.32
N THR A 49 11.34 -18.80 -3.76
CA THR A 49 10.57 -20.06 -3.65
C THR A 49 11.04 -21.14 -4.62
N THR A 50 11.64 -20.74 -5.74
CA THR A 50 12.12 -21.66 -6.79
C THR A 50 13.45 -22.29 -6.43
N GLN A 51 14.35 -21.52 -5.79
CA GLN A 51 15.66 -22.01 -5.34
C GLN A 51 15.68 -22.46 -3.88
N GLY A 52 14.69 -22.05 -3.09
CA GLY A 52 14.66 -22.31 -1.65
C GLY A 52 15.76 -21.58 -0.88
N THR A 53 16.23 -20.44 -1.39
CA THR A 53 17.34 -19.67 -0.83
C THR A 53 16.84 -18.40 -0.15
N LYS A 54 17.45 -18.07 0.99
CA LYS A 54 17.21 -16.81 1.69
C LYS A 54 17.97 -15.69 0.97
N ILE A 55 17.26 -14.66 0.54
CA ILE A 55 17.82 -13.48 -0.13
C ILE A 55 18.39 -12.53 0.93
N TRP A 56 17.58 -12.19 1.93
CA TRP A 56 17.99 -11.35 3.06
C TRP A 56 17.12 -11.62 4.28
N GLU A 57 17.58 -11.12 5.43
CA GLU A 57 16.85 -11.12 6.70
C GLU A 57 17.18 -9.82 7.43
N VAL A 58 16.15 -9.15 7.95
CA VAL A 58 16.29 -7.89 8.69
C VAL A 58 15.42 -7.91 9.94
N GLU A 59 15.91 -7.24 10.99
CA GLU A 59 15.12 -6.96 12.18
C GLU A 59 14.13 -5.83 11.88
N VAL A 60 12.93 -5.95 12.46
CA VAL A 60 11.89 -4.94 12.30
C VAL A 60 11.28 -4.58 13.64
N GLY A 61 10.76 -3.36 13.71
CA GLY A 61 10.17 -2.85 14.94
C GLY A 61 11.19 -2.32 15.96
N GLU A 62 12.45 -2.08 15.58
CA GLU A 62 13.49 -1.50 16.45
C GLU A 62 13.06 -0.16 17.10
N ASP A 63 12.17 0.58 16.44
CA ASP A 63 11.66 1.87 16.91
C ASP A 63 10.59 1.71 18.02
N ALA A 64 10.27 0.49 18.45
CA ALA A 64 9.28 0.20 19.47
C ALA A 64 9.74 -0.93 20.41
N ASP A 65 9.57 -0.74 21.73
CA ASP A 65 9.99 -1.70 22.77
C ASP A 65 9.42 -3.12 22.60
N SER A 66 8.28 -3.23 21.91
CA SER A 66 7.64 -4.50 21.56
C SER A 66 6.65 -4.28 20.41
N ALA A 67 7.09 -4.51 19.18
CA ALA A 67 6.24 -4.48 18.00
C ALA A 67 6.09 -5.89 17.40
N TYR A 68 4.85 -6.27 17.08
CA TYR A 68 4.58 -7.51 16.36
C TYR A 68 4.01 -7.21 14.99
N ILE A 69 4.44 -7.97 13.98
CA ILE A 69 3.92 -7.86 12.62
C ILE A 69 2.51 -8.42 12.58
N VAL A 70 1.59 -7.58 12.14
CA VAL A 70 0.17 -7.88 11.94
C VAL A 70 -0.09 -8.28 10.49
N ASP A 71 0.43 -7.53 9.53
CA ASP A 71 0.17 -7.74 8.10
C ASP A 71 1.30 -7.19 7.22
N LEU A 72 1.32 -7.61 5.96
CA LEU A 72 2.26 -7.22 4.92
C LEU A 72 1.49 -6.80 3.66
N ALA A 73 2.04 -5.86 2.90
CA ALA A 73 1.51 -5.52 1.58
C ALA A 73 2.64 -5.28 0.59
N TRP A 74 2.63 -6.03 -0.52
CA TRP A 74 3.57 -5.85 -1.61
C TRP A 74 3.23 -4.59 -2.39
N SER A 75 4.24 -3.80 -2.75
CA SER A 75 4.04 -2.69 -3.66
C SER A 75 3.69 -3.23 -5.07
N PRO A 76 2.77 -2.58 -5.80
CA PRO A 76 2.40 -2.98 -7.16
C PRO A 76 3.55 -2.89 -8.16
N ASP A 77 4.60 -2.11 -7.86
CA ASP A 77 5.82 -2.04 -8.66
C ASP A 77 6.82 -3.18 -8.34
N GLY A 78 6.54 -4.01 -7.33
CA GLY A 78 7.37 -5.12 -6.91
C GLY A 78 8.76 -4.71 -6.41
N GLN A 79 8.95 -3.46 -6.00
CA GLN A 79 10.23 -2.95 -5.48
C GLN A 79 10.27 -2.86 -3.95
N SER A 80 9.12 -2.79 -3.30
CA SER A 80 9.00 -2.57 -1.86
C SER A 80 7.93 -3.45 -1.21
N VAL A 81 8.02 -3.58 0.11
CA VAL A 81 6.98 -4.19 0.94
C VAL A 81 6.66 -3.28 2.11
N ALA A 82 5.38 -3.05 2.36
CA ALA A 82 4.91 -2.39 3.56
C ALA A 82 4.67 -3.43 4.66
N VAL A 83 5.07 -3.10 5.88
CA VAL A 83 4.93 -3.94 7.07
C VAL A 83 4.12 -3.17 8.10
N LEU A 84 3.04 -3.80 8.57
CA LEU A 84 2.15 -3.25 9.59
C LEU A 84 2.45 -3.89 10.94
N TYR A 85 2.59 -3.04 11.96
CA TYR A 85 2.86 -3.47 13.33
C TYR A 85 1.71 -3.11 14.27
N ASP A 86 1.63 -3.82 15.38
CA ASP A 86 0.95 -3.37 16.59
C ASP A 86 1.99 -3.27 17.73
N PRO A 87 2.14 -2.12 18.40
CA PRO A 87 1.41 -0.84 18.25
C PRO A 87 1.46 -0.24 16.84
N LEU A 88 0.39 0.49 16.46
CA LEU A 88 0.12 0.96 15.10
C LEU A 88 1.29 1.78 14.51
N ASN A 89 2.18 1.08 13.83
CA ASN A 89 3.31 1.63 13.08
C ASN A 89 3.33 0.96 11.72
N VAL A 90 3.88 1.65 10.73
CA VAL A 90 4.08 1.11 9.38
C VAL A 90 5.51 1.37 8.97
N SER A 91 6.17 0.38 8.37
CA SER A 91 7.44 0.59 7.69
C SER A 91 7.37 0.11 6.25
N ILE A 92 8.21 0.68 5.39
CA ILE A 92 8.39 0.25 4.01
C ILE A 92 9.83 -0.24 3.86
N HIS A 93 9.99 -1.44 3.32
CA HIS A 93 11.28 -2.08 3.10
C HIS A 93 11.52 -2.34 1.62
N SER A 94 12.76 -2.14 1.18
CA SER A 94 13.23 -2.49 -0.16
C SER A 94 13.26 -4.01 -0.33
N ILE A 95 12.73 -4.50 -1.45
CA ILE A 95 12.81 -5.93 -1.80
C ILE A 95 14.24 -6.33 -2.20
N GLN A 96 15.06 -5.39 -2.67
CA GLN A 96 16.42 -5.70 -3.15
C GLN A 96 17.38 -6.08 -2.02
N ASP A 97 17.32 -5.35 -0.90
CA ASP A 97 18.30 -5.46 0.18
C ASP A 97 17.67 -5.49 1.59
N GLY A 98 16.34 -5.48 1.69
CA GLY A 98 15.61 -5.52 2.95
C GLY A 98 15.65 -4.21 3.75
N LYS A 99 16.37 -3.18 3.27
CA LYS A 99 16.56 -1.94 4.02
C LYS A 99 15.25 -1.19 4.20
N LYS A 100 15.08 -0.62 5.40
CA LYS A 100 13.97 0.28 5.74
C LYS A 100 14.11 1.58 4.94
N ILE A 101 13.16 1.82 4.03
CA ILE A 101 13.07 3.03 3.21
C ILE A 101 12.33 4.13 3.99
N LEU A 102 11.25 3.75 4.67
CA LEU A 102 10.36 4.67 5.38
C LEU A 102 9.80 4.03 6.64
N ALA A 103 9.57 4.86 7.66
CA ALA A 103 8.82 4.50 8.86
C ALA A 103 7.78 5.58 9.16
N LEU A 104 6.54 5.18 9.40
CA LEU A 104 5.45 6.03 9.86
C LEU A 104 5.02 5.58 11.26
N SER A 105 5.28 6.43 12.25
CA SER A 105 4.79 6.24 13.62
C SER A 105 3.41 6.87 13.77
N VAL A 106 2.38 6.03 13.73
CA VAL A 106 0.98 6.48 13.76
C VAL A 106 0.42 6.41 15.18
N GLY A 107 0.73 5.34 15.93
CA GLY A 107 0.20 5.06 17.27
C GLY A 107 0.48 6.15 18.30
N ASN A 108 1.67 6.77 18.27
CA ASN A 108 2.04 7.85 19.20
C ASN A 108 1.14 9.09 19.05
N LYS A 109 0.60 9.35 17.85
CA LYS A 109 -0.32 10.48 17.63
C LYS A 109 -1.70 10.21 18.24
N TYR A 110 -2.16 8.96 18.21
CA TYR A 110 -3.47 8.56 18.75
C TYR A 110 -3.48 8.43 20.27
N LEU A 111 -2.35 8.10 20.90
CA LEU A 111 -2.19 8.10 22.35
C LEU A 111 -2.50 9.45 22.99
N LEU A 112 -2.15 10.54 22.31
CA LEU A 112 -2.41 11.89 22.80
C LEU A 112 -3.88 12.31 22.69
N GLN A 113 -4.67 11.62 21.85
CA GLN A 113 -6.02 12.05 21.48
C GLN A 113 -7.13 11.11 22.00
N THR A 114 -6.82 9.84 22.29
CA THR A 114 -7.83 8.82 22.63
C THR A 114 -7.37 7.88 23.73
N ARG A 115 -8.29 7.43 24.60
CA ARG A 115 -7.99 6.45 25.67
C ARG A 115 -7.77 5.02 25.16
N ARG A 116 -8.04 4.73 23.88
CA ARG A 116 -7.93 3.39 23.29
C ARG A 116 -7.01 3.42 22.07
N GLN A 117 -5.94 2.63 22.14
CA GLN A 117 -5.06 2.35 21.00
C GLN A 117 -5.86 1.62 19.91
N PRO A 118 -5.96 2.15 18.68
CA PRO A 118 -6.54 1.41 17.57
C PRO A 118 -5.66 0.18 17.28
N ARG A 119 -6.30 -0.98 17.14
CA ARG A 119 -5.60 -2.22 16.74
C ARG A 119 -5.61 -2.32 15.21
N PRO A 120 -4.43 -2.34 14.56
CA PRO A 120 -4.38 -2.57 13.13
C PRO A 120 -4.98 -3.93 12.77
N SER A 121 -5.67 -4.00 11.63
CA SER A 121 -6.25 -5.25 11.13
C SER A 121 -5.65 -5.72 9.82
N GLY A 122 -5.13 -4.81 8.99
CA GLY A 122 -4.51 -5.14 7.71
C GLY A 122 -3.95 -3.91 7.01
N ILE A 123 -3.16 -4.16 5.98
CA ILE A 123 -2.56 -3.12 5.13
C ILE A 123 -2.75 -3.46 3.65
N TRP A 124 -3.01 -2.43 2.83
CA TRP A 124 -3.20 -2.60 1.39
C TRP A 124 -2.47 -1.52 0.63
N TRP A 125 -1.96 -1.89 -0.55
CA TRP A 125 -1.36 -0.96 -1.47
C TRP A 125 -2.32 -0.68 -2.62
N LEU A 126 -2.77 0.57 -2.73
CA LEU A 126 -3.60 1.00 -3.84
C LEU A 126 -2.74 1.73 -4.87
N ARG A 127 -2.93 1.40 -6.14
CA ARG A 127 -2.37 2.19 -7.23
C ARG A 127 -3.13 3.51 -7.28
N SER A 128 -2.42 4.63 -7.15
CA SER A 128 -3.02 5.93 -7.43
C SER A 128 -3.28 6.02 -8.93
N GLU A 129 -4.54 5.89 -9.33
CA GLU A 129 -4.96 6.31 -10.66
C GLU A 129 -4.93 7.84 -10.67
N ARG A 130 -4.08 8.41 -11.51
CA ARG A 130 -4.17 9.85 -11.78
C ARG A 130 -5.57 10.09 -12.31
N SER A 131 -6.38 10.86 -11.58
CA SER A 131 -7.64 11.38 -12.12
C SER A 131 -7.28 12.13 -13.39
N VAL A 132 -7.65 11.60 -14.55
CA VAL A 132 -7.67 12.42 -15.76
C VAL A 132 -8.66 13.52 -15.43
N SER A 133 -8.14 14.74 -15.29
CA SER A 133 -8.98 15.93 -15.16
C SER A 133 -9.90 15.94 -16.38
N HIS A 134 -11.17 15.56 -16.20
CA HIS A 134 -12.21 15.74 -17.20
C HIS A 134 -12.54 17.24 -17.29
N THR A 135 -11.55 18.05 -17.68
CA THR A 135 -11.70 19.45 -18.10
C THR A 135 -11.55 19.56 -19.61
N ALA A 136 -12.04 18.56 -20.34
CA ALA A 136 -12.33 18.68 -21.75
C ALA A 136 -13.67 18.00 -21.98
N ILE A 137 -14.64 18.80 -22.40
CA ILE A 137 -15.91 18.36 -23.00
C ILE A 137 -15.59 17.16 -23.91
N PRO A 138 -16.32 16.03 -23.79
CA PRO A 138 -16.07 14.87 -24.63
C PRO A 138 -16.07 15.29 -26.12
N ASP A 139 -15.05 14.87 -26.89
CA ASP A 139 -14.94 15.18 -28.33
C ASP A 139 -16.16 14.71 -29.15
N ILE A 140 -17.00 13.88 -28.55
CA ILE A 140 -18.33 13.49 -29.05
C ILE A 140 -19.23 14.73 -29.31
N PHE A 141 -18.98 15.86 -28.64
CA PHE A 141 -19.68 17.13 -28.85
C PHE A 141 -18.96 18.10 -29.80
N LYS A 142 -17.77 17.77 -30.29
CA LYS A 142 -17.04 18.59 -31.27
C LYS A 142 -17.19 18.00 -32.67
N ARG A 143 -18.27 18.34 -33.35
CA ARG A 143 -18.39 18.15 -34.80
C ARG A 143 -18.38 19.52 -35.48
N ASN A 144 -17.27 19.83 -36.14
CA ASN A 144 -17.09 21.00 -37.02
C ASN A 144 -17.28 22.38 -36.37
N GLU A 145 -16.57 22.69 -35.28
CA GLU A 145 -16.46 24.07 -34.72
C GLU A 145 -17.79 24.78 -34.40
N LEU A 146 -18.93 24.08 -34.47
CA LEU A 146 -20.25 24.61 -34.18
C LEU A 146 -20.72 24.06 -32.84
N ILE A 147 -20.67 24.91 -31.81
CA ILE A 147 -21.39 24.66 -30.56
C ILE A 147 -22.87 24.66 -30.92
N VAL A 148 -23.51 23.49 -30.93
CA VAL A 148 -24.96 23.41 -31.01
C VAL A 148 -25.52 23.89 -29.68
N ARG A 149 -25.82 25.19 -29.63
CA ARG A 149 -26.58 25.81 -28.54
C ARG A 149 -28.01 25.27 -28.64
N ASN A 150 -28.42 24.47 -27.66
CA ASN A 150 -29.80 24.02 -27.57
C ASN A 150 -30.63 25.14 -26.93
N ASP A 151 -31.18 26.03 -27.75
CA ASP A 151 -32.09 27.09 -27.32
C ASP A 151 -33.49 26.50 -27.08
N PHE A 152 -33.85 26.31 -25.81
CA PHE A 152 -35.25 26.22 -25.39
C PHE A 152 -35.58 27.38 -24.45
N HIS A 153 -36.32 28.34 -25.03
CA HIS A 153 -37.07 29.48 -24.49
C HIS A 153 -37.21 29.64 -22.95
N GLY A 154 -36.95 30.86 -22.44
CA GLY A 154 -37.48 31.29 -21.14
C GLY A 154 -36.96 32.59 -20.51
N LEU A 155 -37.10 33.74 -21.20
CA LEU A 155 -37.09 35.14 -20.69
C LEU A 155 -35.77 35.79 -20.19
N PRO A 156 -35.63 37.14 -20.36
CA PRO A 156 -34.37 37.85 -20.17
C PRO A 156 -34.21 38.34 -18.74
N TYR A 157 -33.03 38.16 -18.16
CA TYR A 157 -32.58 39.02 -17.06
C TYR A 157 -31.28 39.68 -17.49
N SER A 158 -31.34 41.00 -17.48
CA SER A 158 -30.36 41.98 -17.89
C SER A 158 -29.01 41.82 -17.18
N ASP A 159 -27.97 42.07 -17.95
CA ASP A 159 -26.64 42.56 -17.58
C ASP A 159 -26.55 43.13 -16.17
N LEU A 160 -25.59 42.62 -15.38
CA LEU A 160 -24.87 43.41 -14.38
C LEU A 160 -23.50 42.77 -14.11
N ASP A 161 -22.51 43.46 -14.64
CA ASP A 161 -21.13 43.65 -14.19
C ASP A 161 -20.23 42.46 -13.81
N SER A 162 -19.21 42.36 -14.66
CA SER A 162 -17.83 41.97 -14.36
C SER A 162 -17.29 42.56 -13.05
N ASP A 163 -16.36 41.81 -12.47
CA ASP A 163 -15.32 42.27 -11.55
C ASP A 163 -15.77 42.76 -10.18
N ARG A 164 -15.79 41.84 -9.21
CA ARG A 164 -15.20 42.09 -7.89
C ARG A 164 -14.82 40.80 -7.17
N LEU A 165 -13.49 40.63 -7.08
CA LEU A 165 -12.72 40.07 -5.96
C LEU A 165 -13.54 39.85 -4.68
N PHE A 166 -13.34 38.73 -3.98
CA PHE A 166 -12.86 38.71 -2.59
C PHE A 166 -12.56 37.28 -2.15
N SER A 167 -11.27 37.01 -1.95
CA SER A 167 -10.76 36.03 -0.98
C SER A 167 -11.21 36.39 0.43
N PHE A 168 -11.66 35.43 1.25
CA PHE A 168 -11.54 35.53 2.71
C PHE A 168 -11.46 34.15 3.36
N ASN A 169 -10.31 33.89 3.98
CA ASN A 169 -10.15 33.01 5.14
C ASN A 169 -10.78 33.68 6.38
N PRO A 170 -11.19 32.87 7.35
CA PRO A 170 -10.65 33.01 8.70
C PRO A 170 -9.71 31.85 9.07
#